data_AF-A0A2G2LZ87-F1
#
_entry.id   AF-A0A2G2LZ87-F1
#
_cell.length_a   1.000
_cell.length_b   1.000
_cell.length_c   1.000
_cell.angle_alpha   90.00
_cell.angle_beta   90.00
_cell.angle_gamma   90.00
#
_symmetry.space_group_name_H-M   'P 1'
#
loop_
_entity.id
_entity.type
_entity.pdbx_description
1 polymer ?
#
loop_
_entity_poly.entity_id
_entity_poly.type
_entity_poly.pdbx_seq_one_letter_code
_entity_poly.pdbx_strand_id
1 'polypeptide(L)'
;MKLLSMMRERAGQEESYFQAALLREDVQRLEKLCTIAEECETLARFHKDGLYVGWTQGDLRTGELKEALSPFMEAFYAYAHGDKTPAREEEILRIWAAFNQQRMKILVHCL
;
A
#
# COMPACT_ATOMS: atom_id res chain seq x y z
N MET A 1 -4.49 9.60 -7.34
CA MET A 1 -5.07 8.66 -6.36
C MET A 1 -5.23 9.34 -5.01
N LYS A 2 -6.47 9.44 -4.52
CA LYS A 2 -6.82 10.06 -3.23
C LYS A 2 -6.01 9.55 -2.03
N LEU A 3 -5.77 8.23 -1.93
CA LEU A 3 -4.99 7.62 -0.85
C LEU A 3 -3.59 8.24 -0.72
N LEU A 4 -2.86 8.38 -1.83
CA LEU A 4 -1.49 8.90 -1.82
C LEU A 4 -1.45 10.36 -1.34
N SER A 5 -2.39 11.18 -1.81
CA SER A 5 -2.51 12.58 -1.40
C SER A 5 -2.77 12.69 0.11
N MET A 6 -3.70 11.89 0.64
CA MET A 6 -4.02 11.88 2.08
C MET A 6 -2.81 11.44 2.93
N MET A 7 -2.07 10.42 2.49
CA MET A 7 -0.89 9.92 3.20
C MET A 7 0.23 10.97 3.24
N ARG A 8 0.47 11.69 2.14
CA ARG A 8 1.46 12.78 2.08
C ARG A 8 1.09 13.95 2.97
N GLU A 9 -0.17 14.36 2.96
CA GLU A 9 -0.67 15.43 3.83
C GLU A 9 -0.48 15.07 5.30
N ARG A 10 -0.91 13.85 5.69
CA ARG A 10 -0.74 13.36 7.06
C ARG A 10 0.72 13.29 7.49
N ALA A 11 1.62 12.84 6.61
CA ALA A 11 3.06 12.77 6.90
C ALA A 11 3.68 14.16 7.15
N GLY A 12 3.09 15.23 6.63
CA GLY A 12 3.51 16.62 6.84
C GLY A 12 2.94 17.26 8.11
N GLN A 13 1.87 16.71 8.67
CA GLN A 13 1.17 17.23 9.85
C GLN A 13 1.43 16.41 11.12
N GLU A 14 1.99 15.20 10.99
CA GLU A 14 2.23 14.28 12.11
C GLU A 14 3.34 14.80 13.04
N GLU A 15 3.01 15.00 14.31
CA GLU A 15 3.93 15.52 15.33
C GLU A 15 4.86 14.43 15.87
N SER A 16 4.41 13.16 15.86
CA SER A 16 5.24 12.04 16.29
C SER A 16 6.28 11.71 15.21
N TYR A 17 7.56 11.91 15.52
CA TYR A 17 8.67 11.58 14.61
C TYR A 17 8.60 10.14 14.09
N PHE A 18 8.25 9.19 14.96
CA PHE A 18 8.11 7.79 14.60
C PHE A 18 6.96 7.55 13.64
N GLN A 19 5.77 8.09 13.93
CA GLN A 19 4.61 7.92 13.04
C GLN A 19 4.82 8.65 11.70
N ALA A 20 5.45 9.82 11.71
CA ALA A 20 5.82 10.55 10.51
C ALA A 20 6.79 9.76 9.64
N ALA A 21 7.80 9.10 10.24
CA ALA A 21 8.72 8.23 9.51
C ALA A 21 7.99 7.04 8.87
N LEU A 22 7.14 6.33 9.63
CA LEU A 22 6.33 5.23 9.08
C LEU A 22 5.42 5.67 7.93
N LEU A 23 4.76 6.82 8.06
CA LEU A 23 3.92 7.38 7.00
C LEU A 23 4.72 7.71 5.74
N ARG A 24 5.94 8.25 5.88
CA ARG A 24 6.82 8.53 4.73
C ARG A 24 7.25 7.25 4.02
N GLU A 25 7.60 6.21 4.77
CA GLU A 25 7.89 4.90 4.18
C GLU A 25 6.67 4.33 3.45
N ASP A 26 5.47 4.49 4.00
CA ASP A 26 4.23 4.05 3.33
C ASP A 26 3.95 4.82 2.05
N VAL A 27 4.19 6.14 2.03
CA VAL A 27 4.13 6.94 0.80
C VAL A 27 5.10 6.37 -0.24
N GLN A 28 6.35 6.07 0.13
CA GLN A 28 7.34 5.51 -0.79
C GLN A 28 6.92 4.13 -1.33
N ARG A 29 6.33 3.27 -0.49
CA ARG A 29 5.80 1.95 -0.90
C ARG A 29 4.67 2.10 -1.90
N LEU A 30 3.75 3.03 -1.65
CA LEU A 30 2.61 3.31 -2.53
C LEU A 30 3.07 3.92 -3.86
N GLU A 31 4.08 4.79 -3.84
CA GLU A 31 4.70 5.33 -5.06
C GLU A 31 5.37 4.22 -5.88
N LYS A 32 6.13 3.33 -5.24
CA LYS A 32 6.71 2.15 -5.89
C LYS A 32 5.63 1.26 -6.49
N LEU A 33 4.51 1.05 -5.79
CA LEU A 33 3.37 0.32 -6.35
C LEU A 33 2.76 1.03 -7.57
N CYS A 34 2.64 2.37 -7.59
CA CYS A 34 2.20 3.10 -8.77
C CYS A 34 3.09 2.77 -9.98
N THR A 35 4.41 2.89 -9.81
CA THR A 35 5.37 2.59 -10.88
C THR A 35 5.24 1.15 -11.37
N ILE A 36 5.18 0.17 -10.47
CA ILE A 36 5.01 -1.24 -10.84
C ILE A 36 3.67 -1.45 -11.56
N ALA A 37 2.59 -0.82 -11.10
CA ALA A 37 1.28 -0.93 -11.74
C ALA A 37 1.31 -0.39 -13.17
N GLU A 38 1.94 0.76 -13.40
CA GLU A 38 2.05 1.38 -14.73
C GLU A 38 2.92 0.56 -15.70
N GLU A 39 3.93 -0.14 -15.19
CA GLU A 39 4.85 -0.97 -15.99
C GLU A 39 4.32 -2.39 -16.26
N CYS A 40 3.36 -2.87 -15.46
CA CYS A 40 2.88 -4.25 -15.54
C CYS A 40 1.65 -4.39 -16.44
N GLU A 41 1.81 -5.12 -17.54
CA GLU A 41 0.70 -5.46 -18.45
C GLU A 41 -0.32 -6.46 -17.87
N THR A 42 0.01 -7.14 -16.77
CA THR A 42 -0.89 -8.13 -16.16
C THR A 42 -0.96 -7.99 -14.64
N LEU A 43 -2.14 -8.27 -14.11
CA LEU A 43 -2.38 -8.35 -12.67
C LEU A 43 -1.47 -9.38 -11.99
N ALA A 44 -1.21 -10.53 -12.64
CA ALA A 44 -0.34 -11.57 -12.08
C ALA A 44 1.10 -11.08 -11.87
N ARG A 45 1.64 -10.33 -12.84
CA ARG A 45 2.98 -9.72 -12.71
C ARG A 45 2.97 -8.63 -11.65
N PHE A 46 1.94 -7.79 -11.64
CA PHE A 46 1.77 -6.77 -10.61
C PHE A 46 1.73 -7.36 -9.19
N HIS A 47 1.00 -8.46 -8.98
CA HIS A 47 0.99 -9.14 -7.67
C HIS A 47 2.38 -9.66 -7.30
N LYS A 48 3.10 -10.26 -8.24
CA LYS A 48 4.44 -10.79 -7.97
C LYS A 48 5.40 -9.68 -7.56
N ASP A 49 5.42 -8.58 -8.29
CA ASP A 49 6.39 -7.50 -8.11
C ASP A 49 5.98 -6.56 -6.94
N GLY A 50 4.68 -6.33 -6.76
CA GLY A 50 4.09 -5.51 -5.71
C GLY A 50 4.11 -6.14 -4.30
N LEU A 51 4.31 -7.46 -4.21
CA LEU A 51 4.53 -8.12 -2.92
C LEU A 51 5.84 -7.64 -2.25
N TYR A 52 6.88 -7.33 -3.03
CA TYR A 52 8.23 -7.05 -2.50
C TYR A 52 8.59 -5.56 -2.63
N VAL A 53 7.73 -4.70 -2.07
CA VAL A 53 7.96 -3.25 -2.00
C VAL A 53 8.44 -2.77 -0.62
N GLY A 54 8.75 -3.69 0.30
CA GLY A 54 9.23 -3.37 1.64
C GLY A 54 8.14 -3.27 2.70
N TRP A 55 7.06 -4.06 2.59
CA TRP A 55 5.94 -4.02 3.56
C TRP A 55 6.35 -4.41 4.97
N THR A 56 7.38 -5.24 5.09
CA THR A 56 8.01 -5.65 6.35
C THR A 56 9.52 -5.47 6.24
N GLN A 57 10.24 -5.53 7.37
CA GLN A 57 11.70 -5.44 7.36
C GLN A 57 12.29 -6.55 6.48
N GLY A 58 12.97 -6.14 5.40
CA GLY A 58 13.52 -7.06 4.40
C GLY A 58 12.49 -7.91 3.66
N ASP A 59 11.20 -7.56 3.70
CA ASP A 59 10.08 -8.35 3.17
C ASP A 59 9.98 -9.79 3.70
N LEU A 60 10.61 -10.08 4.83
CA LEU A 60 10.74 -11.44 5.38
C LEU A 60 9.39 -12.07 5.77
N ARG A 61 8.39 -11.24 6.10
CA ARG A 61 7.04 -11.68 6.53
C ARG A 61 5.95 -11.31 5.54
N THR A 62 6.32 -10.91 4.32
CA THR A 62 5.36 -10.55 3.26
C THR A 62 4.40 -11.70 2.93
N GLY A 63 4.82 -12.96 3.11
CA GLY A 63 3.94 -14.12 2.96
C GLY A 63 2.71 -14.09 3.88
N GLU A 64 2.85 -13.56 5.09
CA GLU A 64 1.75 -13.43 6.07
C GLU A 64 0.79 -12.27 5.76
N LEU A 65 1.24 -11.35 4.90
CA LEU A 65 0.45 -10.21 4.43
C LEU A 65 -0.29 -10.51 3.14
N LYS A 66 0.10 -11.56 2.41
CA LYS A 66 -0.35 -11.82 1.04
C LYS A 66 -1.88 -11.85 0.91
N GLU A 67 -2.58 -12.50 1.84
CA GLU A 67 -4.05 -12.59 1.82
C GLU A 67 -4.72 -11.23 2.00
N ALA A 68 -4.18 -10.37 2.88
CA ALA A 68 -4.72 -9.04 3.13
C ALA A 68 -4.28 -8.01 2.08
N LEU A 69 -3.11 -8.21 1.48
CA LEU A 69 -2.52 -7.34 0.47
C LEU A 69 -3.12 -7.60 -0.92
N SER A 70 -3.55 -8.82 -1.23
CA SER A 70 -4.07 -9.15 -2.58
C SER A 70 -5.29 -8.30 -2.97
N PRO A 71 -6.34 -8.14 -2.14
CA PRO A 71 -7.47 -7.26 -2.47
C PRO A 71 -7.05 -5.80 -2.68
N PHE A 72 -6.05 -5.34 -1.94
CA PHE A 72 -5.50 -4.00 -2.11
C PHE A 72 -4.83 -3.86 -3.48
N MET A 73 -3.99 -4.83 -3.84
CA MET A 73 -3.30 -4.86 -5.13
C MET A 73 -4.29 -4.92 -6.31
N GLU A 74 -5.35 -5.72 -6.21
CA GLU A 74 -6.38 -5.81 -7.26
C GLU A 74 -7.08 -4.47 -7.50
N ALA A 75 -7.56 -3.83 -6.43
CA ALA A 75 -8.22 -2.53 -6.53
C ALA A 75 -7.27 -1.44 -7.04
N PHE A 76 -6.01 -1.46 -6.57
CA PHE A 76 -4.98 -0.52 -6.99
C PHE A 76 -4.62 -0.67 -8.48
N TYR A 77 -4.45 -1.91 -8.95
CA TYR A 77 -4.15 -2.23 -10.33
C TYR A 77 -5.28 -1.79 -11.27
N ALA A 78 -6.54 -2.08 -10.90
CA ALA A 78 -7.71 -1.64 -11.65
C ALA A 78 -7.78 -0.11 -11.79
N TYR A 79 -7.49 0.62 -10.70
CA TYR A 79 -7.41 2.07 -10.73
C TYR A 79 -6.28 2.59 -11.64
N ALA A 80 -5.09 1.98 -11.57
CA ALA A 80 -3.97 2.34 -12.44
C ALA A 80 -4.30 2.15 -13.93
N HIS A 81 -5.07 1.10 -14.26
CA HIS A 81 -5.45 0.73 -15.63
C HIS A 81 -6.75 1.37 -16.13
N GLY A 82 -7.30 2.36 -15.42
CA GLY A 82 -8.34 3.23 -15.96
C GLY A 82 -9.67 3.23 -15.22
N ASP A 83 -9.88 2.37 -14.22
CA ASP A 83 -11.05 2.45 -13.34
C ASP A 83 -10.87 3.56 -12.27
N LYS A 84 -10.75 4.81 -12.75
CA LYS A 84 -10.50 5.99 -11.91
C LYS A 84 -11.80 6.62 -11.44
N THR A 85 -12.70 5.80 -10.88
CA THR A 85 -14.00 6.26 -10.36
C THR A 85 -13.88 6.68 -8.88
N PRO A 86 -14.72 7.61 -8.39
CA PRO A 86 -14.76 7.96 -6.96
C PRO A 86 -15.04 6.75 -6.06
N ALA A 87 -15.91 5.83 -6.51
CA ALA A 87 -16.20 4.58 -5.81
C ALA A 87 -14.95 3.70 -5.67
N ARG A 88 -14.13 3.60 -6.73
CA ARG A 88 -12.85 2.87 -6.68
C ARG A 88 -11.87 3.52 -5.70
N GLU A 89 -11.79 4.85 -5.67
CA GLU A 89 -10.93 5.55 -4.70
C GLU A 89 -11.35 5.29 -3.25
N GLU A 90 -12.66 5.31 -2.96
CA GLU A 90 -13.19 4.98 -1.63
C GLU A 90 -12.95 3.52 -1.25
N GLU A 91 -13.09 2.60 -2.20
CA GLU A 91 -12.76 1.21 -1.99
C GLU A 91 -11.28 1.01 -1.66
N ILE A 92 -10.37 1.64 -2.41
CA ILE A 92 -8.93 1.59 -2.16
C ILE A 92 -8.62 2.10 -0.74
N LEU A 93 -9.24 3.21 -0.31
CA LEU A 93 -9.07 3.73 1.05
C LEU A 93 -9.52 2.73 2.12
N ARG A 94 -10.68 2.11 1.93
CA ARG A 94 -11.23 1.11 2.86
C ARG A 94 -10.33 -0.13 2.95
N ILE A 95 -9.88 -0.65 1.81
CA ILE A 95 -9.02 -1.83 1.76
C ILE A 95 -7.64 -1.50 2.34
N TRP A 96 -7.08 -0.33 2.04
CA TRP A 96 -5.84 0.14 2.65
C TRP A 96 -5.92 0.17 4.18
N ALA A 97 -7.00 0.70 4.75
CA ALA A 97 -7.17 0.74 6.20
C ALA A 97 -7.17 -0.68 6.82
N ALA A 98 -7.86 -1.63 6.20
CA ALA A 98 -7.88 -3.02 6.65
C ALA A 98 -6.52 -3.70 6.53
N PHE A 99 -5.84 -3.56 5.39
CA PHE A 99 -4.48 -4.06 5.19
C PHE A 99 -3.50 -3.47 6.20
N ASN A 100 -3.52 -2.15 6.39
CA ASN A 100 -2.60 -1.47 7.29
C ASN A 100 -2.81 -1.92 8.75
N GLN A 101 -4.06 -2.14 9.17
CA GLN A 101 -4.35 -2.68 10.49
C GLN A 101 -3.74 -4.07 10.69
N GLN A 102 -3.85 -4.97 9.70
CA GLN A 102 -3.23 -6.30 9.77
C GLN A 102 -1.71 -6.23 9.73
N ARG A 103 -1.15 -5.36 8.89
CA ARG A 103 0.30 -5.14 8.82
C ARG A 103 0.86 -4.63 10.14
N MET A 104 0.20 -3.66 10.79
CA MET A 104 0.62 -3.16 12.09
C MET A 104 0.60 -4.25 13.17
N LYS A 105 -0.39 -5.16 13.17
CA LYS A 105 -0.38 -6.32 14.09
C LYS A 105 0.86 -7.20 13.89
N ILE A 106 1.22 -7.47 12.63
CA ILE A 106 2.41 -8.26 12.29
C ILE A 106 3.69 -7.54 12.68
N LEU A 107 3.79 -6.23 12.42
CA LEU A 107 4.98 -5.42 12.75
C LEU A 107 5.16 -5.19 14.25
N VAL A 108 4.09 -5.07 15.04
CA VAL A 108 4.19 -4.92 16.50
C VAL A 108 4.78 -6.18 17.17
N HIS A 109 4.62 -7.36 16.55
CA HIS A 109 5.32 -8.57 16.99
C HIS A 109 6.78 -8.67 16.52
N CYS A 110 7.28 -7.66 15.79
CA CYS A 110 8.66 -7.58 15.28
C CYS A 110 9.47 -6.41 15.87
N LEU A 111 8.84 -5.49 16.61
CA LEU A 111 9.48 -4.36 17.30
C LEU A 111 9.92 -4.77 18.71
#